data_AF-M5BM65-F1
#
_entry.id   AF-M5BM65-F1
#
_cell.length_a   1.000
_cell.length_b   1.000
_cell.length_c   1.000
_cell.angle_alpha   90.00
_cell.angle_beta   90.00
_cell.angle_gamma   90.00
#
_symmetry.space_group_name_H-M   'P 1'
#
loop_
_entity.id
_entity.type
_entity.pdbx_description
1 polymer ?
#
loop_
_entity_poly.entity_id
_entity_poly.type
_entity_poly.pdbx_seq_one_letter_code
_entity_poly.pdbx_strand_id
1 'polypeptide(L)'
;MAREHPSVPKASSSKAPLAFDDETDEEEANMRKKNKVASAKKKQSKDLSKLFVKDVEGEEESIRFYIVEWGDWDLIADLRGQITEYGGEVVEERPIEGYCLVDPRTEEGELELATRSTRTRQVVSFLFIEESIKRGSLVPPLESLLFVKEDRPVKFHLHESLDEDEIEDLSREILLRGGNPDVGISDTQVSCLKLRTG
;
A
#
# COMPACT_ATOMS: atom_id res chain seq x y z
N MET A 1 -54.95 22.42 -18.35
CA MET A 1 -54.54 21.04 -18.67
C MET A 1 -54.03 21.04 -20.10
N ALA A 2 -52.79 20.62 -20.34
CA ALA A 2 -52.20 20.53 -21.68
C ALA A 2 -51.51 19.17 -21.81
N ARG A 3 -51.66 18.54 -22.98
CA ARG A 3 -51.06 17.26 -23.36
C ARG A 3 -50.19 17.47 -24.61
N GLU A 4 -49.43 16.42 -24.92
CA GLU A 4 -48.81 16.10 -26.22
C GLU A 4 -47.42 16.70 -26.52
N HIS A 5 -46.43 15.80 -26.56
CA HIS A 5 -45.28 15.89 -27.47
C HIS A 5 -45.74 15.44 -28.88
N PRO A 6 -45.19 16.00 -29.97
CA PRO A 6 -43.93 15.49 -30.56
C PRO A 6 -43.01 16.68 -31.00
N SER A 7 -41.95 16.57 -31.83
CA SER A 7 -41.40 15.49 -32.66
C SER A 7 -39.88 15.68 -32.89
N VAL A 8 -39.25 14.76 -33.64
CA VAL A 8 -37.85 14.86 -34.14
C VAL A 8 -37.84 14.91 -35.68
N PRO A 9 -37.06 15.79 -36.32
CA PRO A 9 -36.77 15.70 -37.76
C PRO A 9 -35.60 14.73 -38.05
N LYS A 10 -35.78 13.86 -39.05
CA LYS A 10 -34.72 13.05 -39.65
C LYS A 10 -34.07 13.75 -40.86
N ALA A 11 -32.86 13.25 -41.18
CA ALA A 11 -32.22 13.13 -42.50
C ALA A 11 -31.30 14.30 -42.94
N SER A 12 -30.28 14.11 -43.78
CA SER A 12 -29.84 12.91 -44.51
C SER A 12 -28.34 12.90 -44.83
N SER A 13 -27.72 11.72 -44.69
CA SER A 13 -26.77 11.06 -45.61
C SER A 13 -26.18 11.81 -46.83
N SER A 14 -24.85 11.76 -46.95
CA SER A 14 -24.17 11.45 -48.22
C SER A 14 -22.85 10.67 -47.97
N LYS A 15 -22.47 9.80 -48.93
CA LYS A 15 -21.30 8.91 -48.88
C LYS A 15 -20.46 9.08 -50.16
N ALA A 16 -19.13 9.16 -50.00
CA ALA A 16 -18.09 8.77 -50.99
C ALA A 16 -18.08 9.58 -52.33
N PRO A 17 -17.07 9.48 -53.24
CA PRO A 17 -16.24 8.31 -53.57
C PRO A 17 -14.71 8.49 -53.45
N LEU A 18 -14.01 7.37 -53.69
CA LEU A 18 -12.55 7.27 -53.92
C LEU A 18 -12.19 7.63 -55.37
N ALA A 19 -10.97 8.08 -55.60
CA ALA A 19 -10.28 8.02 -56.90
C ALA A 19 -8.76 7.81 -56.67
N PHE A 20 -8.08 7.26 -57.67
CA PHE A 20 -6.69 6.76 -57.68
C PHE A 20 -5.93 7.44 -58.84
N ASP A 21 -4.62 7.62 -58.71
CA ASP A 21 -3.55 7.77 -59.74
C ASP A 21 -2.38 8.61 -59.13
N ASP A 22 -1.15 8.08 -59.03
CA ASP A 22 -0.05 8.01 -60.06
C ASP A 22 0.65 9.39 -60.23
N GLU A 23 1.98 9.57 -60.19
CA GLU A 23 3.16 8.68 -60.12
C GLU A 23 4.33 9.35 -59.31
N THR A 24 5.49 8.68 -59.23
CA THR A 24 6.87 9.22 -58.96
C THR A 24 7.20 9.80 -57.56
N ASP A 25 8.42 9.67 -57.02
CA ASP A 25 9.59 8.87 -57.45
C ASP A 25 10.44 8.42 -56.24
N GLU A 26 11.39 7.52 -56.53
CA GLU A 26 12.51 6.92 -55.77
C GLU A 26 12.96 7.39 -54.35
N GLU A 27 13.74 6.48 -53.73
CA GLU A 27 14.42 6.54 -52.41
C GLU A 27 13.51 6.36 -51.17
N GLU A 28 13.90 5.63 -50.11
CA GLU A 28 15.22 5.14 -49.72
C GLU A 28 15.14 3.74 -49.10
N ALA A 29 16.14 2.89 -49.34
CA ALA A 29 16.25 1.60 -48.69
C ALA A 29 16.84 1.73 -47.28
N ASN A 30 16.28 1.03 -46.27
CA ASN A 30 17.02 -0.01 -45.55
C ASN A 30 16.15 -0.78 -44.53
N MET A 31 15.94 -2.08 -44.73
CA MET A 31 15.26 -2.91 -43.74
C MET A 31 16.21 -3.34 -42.60
N ARG A 32 15.74 -3.15 -41.36
CA ARG A 32 15.94 -4.09 -40.23
C ARG A 32 17.38 -4.38 -39.80
N LYS A 33 18.08 -3.40 -39.20
CA LYS A 33 19.10 -3.72 -38.19
C LYS A 33 18.43 -4.01 -36.84
N LYS A 34 18.46 -5.28 -36.42
CA LYS A 34 17.98 -5.75 -35.12
C LYS A 34 18.91 -5.25 -34.01
N ASN A 35 18.60 -4.10 -33.41
CA ASN A 35 19.21 -3.71 -32.14
C ASN A 35 18.66 -4.57 -30.99
N LYS A 36 19.24 -5.75 -30.79
CA LYS A 36 19.17 -6.47 -29.51
C LYS A 36 19.97 -5.70 -28.46
N VAL A 37 19.41 -4.60 -27.96
CA VAL A 37 19.86 -4.04 -26.68
C VAL A 37 19.27 -4.94 -25.60
N ALA A 38 20.03 -5.98 -25.24
CA ALA A 38 19.78 -6.71 -24.01
C ALA A 38 20.14 -5.77 -22.86
N SER A 39 19.16 -4.94 -22.44
CA SER A 39 19.25 -4.15 -21.23
C SER A 39 19.30 -5.10 -20.04
N ALA A 40 20.50 -5.58 -19.73
CA ALA A 40 20.79 -6.19 -18.46
C ALA A 40 20.44 -5.15 -17.39
N LYS A 41 19.27 -5.34 -16.75
CA LYS A 41 18.91 -4.64 -15.51
C LYS A 41 19.95 -5.04 -14.48
N LYS A 42 21.06 -4.30 -14.47
CA LYS A 42 21.98 -4.23 -13.35
C LYS A 42 21.07 -3.97 -12.15
N LYS A 43 21.04 -4.90 -11.17
CA LYS A 43 20.39 -4.63 -9.88
C LYS A 43 21.19 -3.49 -9.26
N GLN A 44 20.81 -2.28 -9.62
CA GLN A 44 21.27 -1.07 -8.96
C GLN A 44 20.73 -1.21 -7.55
N SER A 45 21.62 -1.49 -6.59
CA SER A 45 21.26 -1.52 -5.19
C SER A 45 20.60 -0.18 -4.91
N LYS A 46 19.29 -0.21 -4.67
CA LYS A 46 18.54 1.00 -4.39
C LYS A 46 19.09 1.48 -3.06
N ASP A 47 19.63 2.68 -3.01
CA ASP A 47 20.08 3.25 -1.74
C ASP A 47 18.82 3.48 -0.90
N LEU A 48 18.75 2.81 0.25
CA LEU A 48 17.61 2.87 1.17
C LEU A 48 17.94 3.69 2.43
N SER A 49 19.14 4.26 2.55
CA SER A 49 19.53 5.12 3.69
C SER A 49 18.67 6.38 3.84
N LYS A 50 17.90 6.73 2.80
CA LYS A 50 16.94 7.84 2.77
C LYS A 50 15.49 7.38 2.57
N LEU A 51 15.17 6.12 2.89
CA LEU A 51 13.81 5.57 2.74
C LEU A 51 12.79 6.33 3.61
N PHE A 52 13.21 6.75 4.80
CA PHE A 52 12.40 7.50 5.75
C PHE A 52 12.77 9.00 5.78
N VAL A 53 13.15 9.56 4.63
CA VAL A 53 13.44 10.99 4.43
C VAL A 53 12.46 11.57 3.41
N LYS A 54 11.97 12.79 3.64
CA LYS A 54 11.14 13.57 2.71
C LYS A 54 11.88 14.82 2.24
N ASP A 55 11.60 15.25 1.02
CA ASP A 55 12.03 16.55 0.51
C ASP A 55 10.96 17.60 0.86
N VAL A 56 11.37 18.66 1.55
CA VAL A 56 10.52 19.80 1.93
C VAL A 56 11.21 21.06 1.46
N GLU A 57 10.64 21.70 0.43
CA GLU A 57 11.16 22.93 -0.18
C GLU A 57 12.63 22.85 -0.68
N GLY A 58 13.12 21.62 -0.95
CA GLY A 58 14.51 21.36 -1.36
C GLY A 58 15.48 21.04 -0.21
N GLU A 59 14.98 20.94 1.02
CA GLU A 59 15.74 20.41 2.18
C GLU A 59 15.27 18.98 2.51
N GLU A 60 16.21 18.14 2.97
CA GLU A 60 15.93 16.76 3.37
C GLU A 60 15.55 16.71 4.87
N GLU A 61 14.29 16.38 5.16
CA GLU A 61 13.79 16.18 6.51
C GLU A 61 13.55 14.68 6.82
N SER A 62 14.02 14.20 7.96
CA SER A 62 13.66 12.87 8.47
C SER A 62 12.17 12.77 8.79
N ILE A 63 11.55 11.66 8.41
CA ILE A 63 10.19 11.32 8.84
C ILE A 63 10.21 10.92 10.31
N ARG A 64 9.28 11.50 11.10
CA ARG A 64 9.15 11.21 12.53
C ARG A 64 8.29 9.98 12.81
N PHE A 65 8.78 9.16 13.73
CA PHE A 65 8.12 7.97 14.22
C PHE A 65 7.99 8.05 15.74
N TYR A 66 6.77 7.97 16.24
CA TYR A 66 6.49 7.65 17.64
C TYR A 66 6.18 6.16 17.74
N ILE A 67 6.73 5.47 18.74
CA ILE A 67 6.44 4.06 18.98
C ILE A 67 5.64 3.99 20.28
N VAL A 68 4.41 3.49 20.21
CA VAL A 68 3.62 3.19 21.41
C VAL A 68 4.32 2.07 22.17
N GLU A 69 4.41 2.15 23.50
CA GLU A 69 5.06 1.09 24.29
C GLU A 69 4.05 -0.01 24.62
N TRP A 70 4.32 -1.24 24.17
CA TRP A 70 3.46 -2.41 24.40
C TRP A 70 4.18 -3.60 25.06
N GLY A 71 5.29 -3.33 25.75
CA GLY A 71 6.00 -4.30 26.60
C GLY A 71 7.06 -5.17 25.92
N ASP A 72 7.11 -5.22 24.59
CA ASP A 72 8.17 -5.91 23.83
C ASP A 72 9.36 -4.96 23.57
N TRP A 73 10.24 -4.85 24.57
CA TRP A 73 11.37 -3.93 24.54
C TRP A 73 12.43 -4.26 23.48
N ASP A 74 12.61 -5.54 23.17
CA ASP A 74 13.59 -6.00 22.18
C ASP A 74 13.11 -5.63 20.77
N LEU A 75 11.84 -5.91 20.45
CA LEU A 75 11.22 -5.46 19.19
C LEU A 75 11.23 -3.92 19.05
N ILE A 76 10.94 -3.18 20.13
CA ILE A 76 10.98 -1.72 20.13
C ILE A 76 12.41 -1.20 19.89
N ALA A 77 13.43 -1.86 20.45
CA ALA A 77 14.84 -1.50 20.20
C ALA A 77 15.25 -1.76 18.74
N ASP A 78 14.86 -2.89 18.16
CA ASP A 78 15.12 -3.23 16.76
C ASP A 78 14.42 -2.25 15.80
N LEU A 79 13.15 -1.91 16.06
CA LEU A 79 12.41 -0.89 15.30
C LEU A 79 13.11 0.47 15.35
N ARG A 80 13.60 0.90 16.52
CA ARG A 80 14.37 2.15 16.66
C ARG A 80 15.65 2.12 15.81
N GLY A 81 16.36 0.99 15.81
CA GLY A 81 17.53 0.77 14.98
C GLY A 81 17.22 0.89 13.49
N GLN A 82 16.20 0.16 13.01
CA GLN A 82 15.76 0.18 11.62
C GLN A 82 15.28 1.56 11.17
N ILE A 83 14.51 2.28 11.97
CA ILE A 83 14.06 3.65 11.62
C ILE A 83 15.26 4.57 11.40
N THR A 84 16.25 4.52 12.31
CA THR A 84 17.44 5.37 12.27
C THR A 84 18.38 4.99 11.11
N GLU A 85 18.60 3.70 10.87
CA GLU A 85 19.45 3.20 9.77
C GLU A 85 18.93 3.64 8.38
N TYR A 86 17.61 3.76 8.24
CA TYR A 86 16.93 4.12 6.99
C TYR A 86 16.53 5.61 6.92
N GLY A 87 17.10 6.44 7.79
CA GLY A 87 17.06 7.92 7.72
C GLY A 87 15.92 8.61 8.48
N GLY A 88 15.11 7.85 9.24
CA GLY A 88 14.00 8.37 10.04
C GLY A 88 14.42 8.85 11.44
N GLU A 89 13.56 9.62 12.08
CA GLU A 89 13.73 10.13 13.45
C GLU A 89 12.73 9.42 14.38
N VAL A 90 13.20 8.81 15.47
CA VAL A 90 12.31 8.35 16.54
C VAL A 90 12.15 9.44 17.59
N VAL A 91 10.89 9.78 17.91
CA VAL A 91 10.52 10.83 18.87
C VAL A 91 9.81 10.25 20.09
N GLU A 92 9.95 10.91 21.24
CA GLU A 92 9.36 10.50 22.51
C GLU A 92 7.86 10.86 22.66
N GLU A 93 7.36 11.76 21.81
CA GLU A 93 5.96 12.22 21.81
C GLU A 93 5.30 12.02 20.43
N ARG A 94 3.97 11.85 20.40
CA ARG A 94 3.19 11.75 19.15
C ARG A 94 3.47 12.96 18.23
N PRO A 95 3.99 12.78 17.01
CA PRO A 95 4.36 13.91 16.17
C PRO A 95 3.13 14.63 15.58
N ILE A 96 3.34 15.83 15.03
CA ILE A 96 2.32 16.56 14.27
C ILE A 96 2.19 15.98 12.84
N GLU A 97 3.31 15.51 12.28
CA GLU A 97 3.43 14.88 10.96
C GLU A 97 4.36 13.67 11.06
N GLY A 98 4.02 12.56 10.41
CA GLY A 98 4.78 11.31 10.46
C GLY A 98 3.92 10.11 10.82
N TYR A 99 4.45 9.19 11.62
CA TYR A 99 3.79 7.92 11.94
C TYR A 99 3.78 7.63 13.45
N CYS A 100 2.68 7.07 13.94
CA CYS A 100 2.65 6.31 15.19
C CYS A 100 2.70 4.82 14.84
N LEU A 101 3.69 4.09 15.37
CA LEU A 101 3.76 2.64 15.27
C LEU A 101 3.04 2.00 16.47
N VAL A 102 2.24 0.98 16.18
CA VAL A 102 1.44 0.23 17.17
C VAL A 102 1.54 -1.27 16.94
N ASP A 103 1.25 -2.07 17.97
CA ASP A 103 0.81 -3.45 17.82
C ASP A 103 -0.72 -3.51 17.91
N PRO A 104 -1.45 -3.77 16.80
CA PRO A 104 -2.91 -3.89 16.79
C PRO A 104 -3.50 -4.97 17.72
N ARG A 105 -2.67 -5.82 18.33
CA ARG A 105 -3.10 -6.88 19.25
C ARG A 105 -3.22 -6.41 20.69
N THR A 106 -2.62 -5.27 21.04
CA THR A 106 -2.51 -4.78 22.41
C THR A 106 -3.54 -3.69 22.71
N GLU A 107 -3.85 -3.49 23.99
CA GLU A 107 -4.85 -2.47 24.39
C GLU A 107 -4.35 -1.06 24.03
N GLU A 108 -3.06 -0.81 24.22
CA GLU A 108 -2.39 0.44 23.86
C GLU A 108 -2.45 0.69 22.35
N GLY A 109 -2.31 -0.36 21.52
CA GLY A 109 -2.47 -0.27 20.08
C GLY A 109 -3.91 -0.05 19.62
N GLU A 110 -4.89 -0.74 20.23
CA GLU A 110 -6.32 -0.44 20.00
C GLU A 110 -6.66 1.01 20.36
N LEU A 111 -6.12 1.52 21.48
CA LEU A 111 -6.34 2.89 21.95
C LEU A 111 -5.69 3.94 21.04
N GLU A 112 -4.47 3.72 20.55
CA GLU A 112 -3.79 4.64 19.63
C GLU A 112 -4.50 4.69 18.28
N LEU A 113 -4.93 3.54 17.73
CA LEU A 113 -5.75 3.49 16.50
C LEU A 113 -7.06 4.29 16.67
N ALA A 114 -7.67 4.23 17.85
CA ALA A 114 -8.86 5.01 18.17
C ALA A 114 -8.62 6.54 18.21
N THR A 115 -7.38 7.01 18.35
CA THR A 115 -7.05 8.45 18.26
C THR A 115 -7.15 9.02 16.84
N ARG A 116 -7.29 8.15 15.84
CA ARG A 116 -7.34 8.41 14.39
C ARG A 116 -6.07 9.00 13.78
N SER A 117 -5.75 8.50 12.58
CA SER A 117 -4.88 9.21 11.65
C SER A 117 -5.42 10.62 11.37
N THR A 118 -4.54 11.62 11.44
CA THR A 118 -4.82 12.96 10.92
C THR A 118 -4.47 13.01 9.43
N ARG A 119 -4.57 14.19 8.81
CA ARG A 119 -4.10 14.37 7.42
C ARG A 119 -2.57 14.24 7.30
N THR A 120 -1.83 14.49 8.37
CA THR A 120 -0.36 14.59 8.42
C THR A 120 0.30 13.48 9.23
N ARG A 121 -0.42 12.87 10.18
CA ARG A 121 0.04 11.74 10.98
C ARG A 121 -0.80 10.50 10.69
N GLN A 122 -0.15 9.38 10.40
CA GLN A 122 -0.81 8.08 10.29
C GLN A 122 -0.53 7.21 11.53
N VAL A 123 -1.52 6.45 12.00
CA VAL A 123 -1.29 5.33 12.93
C VAL A 123 -1.19 4.07 12.10
N VAL A 124 -0.12 3.28 12.26
CA VAL A 124 0.16 2.08 11.45
C VAL A 124 0.77 0.97 12.29
N SER A 125 0.58 -0.28 11.86
CA SER A 125 1.23 -1.45 12.48
C SER A 125 2.75 -1.33 12.47
N PHE A 126 3.44 -1.85 13.48
CA PHE A 126 4.91 -1.86 13.54
C PHE A 126 5.56 -2.57 12.33
N LEU A 127 4.88 -3.56 11.75
CA LEU A 127 5.30 -4.24 10.50
C LEU A 127 5.42 -3.29 9.28
N PHE A 128 4.86 -2.08 9.37
CA PHE A 128 5.03 -1.02 8.37
C PHE A 128 6.51 -0.74 8.06
N ILE A 129 7.39 -0.77 9.07
CA ILE A 129 8.83 -0.50 8.89
C ILE A 129 9.47 -1.58 8.02
N GLU A 130 9.34 -2.85 8.44
CA GLU A 130 9.94 -3.98 7.74
C GLU A 130 9.43 -4.13 6.30
N GLU A 131 8.12 -3.98 6.08
CA GLU A 131 7.53 -4.07 4.75
C GLU A 131 7.91 -2.87 3.87
N SER A 132 8.03 -1.65 4.43
CA SER A 132 8.53 -0.48 3.69
C SER A 132 9.99 -0.67 3.25
N ILE A 133 10.83 -1.24 4.11
CA ILE A 133 12.22 -1.60 3.82
C ILE A 133 12.28 -2.64 2.70
N LYS A 134 11.51 -3.73 2.83
CA LYS A 134 11.41 -4.82 1.84
C LYS A 134 10.93 -4.34 0.47
N ARG A 135 10.01 -3.38 0.41
CA ARG A 135 9.55 -2.73 -0.84
C ARG A 135 10.55 -1.70 -1.38
N GLY A 136 11.39 -1.13 -0.51
CA GLY A 136 12.21 0.04 -0.82
C GLY A 136 11.37 1.30 -1.08
N SER A 137 10.20 1.39 -0.46
CA SER A 137 9.26 2.53 -0.51
C SER A 137 8.22 2.36 0.60
N LEU A 138 7.74 3.46 1.18
CA LEU A 138 6.69 3.44 2.20
C LEU A 138 5.46 2.63 1.74
N VAL A 139 4.88 1.83 2.65
CA VAL A 139 3.57 1.21 2.42
C VAL A 139 2.50 2.32 2.29
N PRO A 140 1.62 2.30 1.26
CA PRO A 140 0.58 3.31 1.13
C PRO A 140 -0.37 3.34 2.35
N PRO A 141 -0.76 4.52 2.88
CA PRO A 141 -1.63 4.60 4.06
C PRO A 141 -2.98 3.88 3.92
N LEU A 142 -3.51 3.79 2.69
CA LEU A 142 -4.73 3.05 2.39
C LEU A 142 -4.55 1.53 2.50
N GLU A 143 -3.32 1.01 2.30
CA GLU A 143 -3.01 -0.40 2.53
C GLU A 143 -2.83 -0.66 4.03
N SER A 144 -2.07 0.18 4.75
CA SER A 144 -1.77 0.00 6.19
C SER A 144 -2.98 -0.02 7.13
N LEU A 145 -4.17 0.36 6.65
CA LEU A 145 -5.41 0.51 7.43
C LEU A 145 -6.58 -0.34 6.90
N LEU A 146 -6.35 -1.27 5.96
CA LEU A 146 -7.43 -2.07 5.33
C LEU A 146 -8.28 -2.87 6.33
N PHE A 147 -7.70 -3.25 7.47
CA PHE A 147 -8.37 -4.02 8.52
C PHE A 147 -8.58 -3.21 9.80
N VAL A 148 -8.71 -1.89 9.68
CA VAL A 148 -9.20 -1.01 10.75
C VAL A 148 -10.63 -0.59 10.42
N LYS A 149 -11.57 -0.86 11.34
CA LYS A 149 -12.99 -0.53 11.20
C LYS A 149 -13.47 0.19 12.45
N GLU A 150 -14.19 1.30 12.28
CA GLU A 150 -14.71 2.10 13.41
C GLU A 150 -13.58 2.44 14.41
N ASP A 151 -12.40 2.77 13.85
CA ASP A 151 -11.16 3.12 14.55
C ASP A 151 -10.59 2.03 15.47
N ARG A 152 -10.96 0.76 15.22
CA ARG A 152 -10.45 -0.42 15.92
C ARG A 152 -9.91 -1.48 14.94
N PRO A 153 -8.95 -2.32 15.35
CA PRO A 153 -8.58 -3.53 14.62
C PRO A 153 -9.78 -4.43 14.37
N VAL A 154 -9.93 -4.91 13.14
CA VAL A 154 -10.82 -6.02 12.82
C VAL A 154 -10.22 -7.30 13.41
N LYS A 155 -11.05 -8.07 14.11
CA LYS A 155 -10.64 -9.27 14.86
C LYS A 155 -10.85 -10.54 14.02
N PHE A 156 -9.77 -11.25 13.69
CA PHE A 156 -9.75 -12.42 12.82
C PHE A 156 -9.43 -13.71 13.59
N HIS A 157 -10.18 -14.77 13.30
CA HIS A 157 -9.80 -16.13 13.69
C HIS A 157 -9.17 -16.87 12.52
N LEU A 158 -7.92 -17.31 12.68
CA LEU A 158 -7.27 -18.23 11.77
C LEU A 158 -7.55 -19.67 12.24
N HIS A 159 -8.37 -20.41 11.48
CA HIS A 159 -8.79 -21.76 11.87
C HIS A 159 -7.72 -22.81 11.55
N GLU A 160 -7.63 -23.87 12.38
CA GLU A 160 -6.81 -25.08 12.23
C GLU A 160 -7.00 -25.90 10.91
N SER A 161 -7.75 -25.37 9.95
CA SER A 161 -7.92 -25.95 8.61
C SER A 161 -6.93 -25.38 7.59
N LEU A 162 -6.28 -24.27 7.94
CA LEU A 162 -5.17 -23.67 7.22
C LEU A 162 -3.87 -24.39 7.60
N ASP A 163 -2.93 -24.47 6.66
CA ASP A 163 -1.59 -24.99 6.93
C ASP A 163 -0.75 -23.95 7.71
N GLU A 164 0.30 -24.37 8.42
CA GLU A 164 1.11 -23.47 9.30
C GLU A 164 1.67 -22.26 8.54
N ASP A 165 2.25 -22.48 7.35
CA ASP A 165 2.72 -21.42 6.44
C ASP A 165 1.59 -20.44 6.05
N GLU A 166 0.35 -20.93 5.83
CA GLU A 166 -0.79 -20.08 5.48
C GLU A 166 -1.27 -19.25 6.67
N ILE A 167 -1.17 -19.79 7.90
CA ILE A 167 -1.48 -19.07 9.14
C ILE A 167 -0.45 -17.97 9.38
N GLU A 168 0.85 -18.24 9.18
CA GLU A 168 1.91 -17.23 9.31
C GLU A 168 1.73 -16.09 8.30
N ASP A 169 1.58 -16.41 7.01
CA ASP A 169 1.39 -15.42 5.94
C ASP A 169 0.12 -14.58 6.18
N LEU A 170 -1.01 -15.21 6.52
CA LEU A 170 -2.27 -14.49 6.81
C LEU A 170 -2.17 -13.63 8.07
N SER A 171 -1.59 -14.15 9.15
CA SER A 171 -1.40 -13.40 10.40
C SER A 171 -0.59 -12.13 10.14
N ARG A 172 0.54 -12.26 9.43
CA ARG A 172 1.42 -11.16 9.06
C ARG A 172 0.74 -10.13 8.14
N GLU A 173 0.00 -10.61 7.14
CA GLU A 173 -0.77 -9.78 6.20
C GLU A 173 -1.89 -8.99 6.92
N ILE A 174 -2.58 -9.63 7.87
CA ILE A 174 -3.63 -9.03 8.71
C ILE A 174 -3.04 -7.98 9.64
N LEU A 175 -1.97 -8.32 10.36
CA LEU A 175 -1.33 -7.45 11.34
C LEU A 175 -0.72 -6.21 10.69
N LEU A 176 -0.11 -6.34 9.51
CA LEU A 176 0.40 -5.22 8.70
C LEU A 176 -0.70 -4.22 8.30
N ARG A 177 -1.94 -4.69 8.13
CA ARG A 177 -3.13 -3.92 7.73
C ARG A 177 -3.93 -3.34 8.91
N GLY A 178 -3.39 -3.45 10.12
CA GLY A 178 -4.01 -2.94 11.35
C GLY A 178 -5.08 -3.85 11.95
N GLY A 179 -5.20 -5.10 11.50
CA GLY A 179 -6.09 -6.10 12.09
C GLY A 179 -5.42 -6.91 13.20
N ASN A 180 -6.22 -7.65 13.97
CA ASN A 180 -5.75 -8.56 15.03
C ASN A 180 -6.04 -10.02 14.63
N PRO A 181 -5.01 -10.84 14.34
CA PRO A 181 -5.17 -12.25 13.91
C PRO A 181 -5.24 -13.28 15.05
N ASP A 182 -5.00 -12.86 16.30
CA ASP A 182 -4.72 -13.77 17.43
C ASP A 182 -5.97 -14.04 18.29
N VAL A 183 -7.18 -13.81 17.77
CA VAL A 183 -8.43 -13.95 18.54
C VAL A 183 -9.09 -15.33 18.43
N GLY A 184 -9.70 -15.74 19.54
CA GLY A 184 -10.57 -16.91 19.60
C GLY A 184 -11.90 -16.68 18.87
N ILE A 185 -12.56 -17.77 18.47
CA ILE A 185 -13.84 -17.77 17.74
C ILE A 185 -14.93 -16.93 18.44
N SER A 186 -14.93 -16.87 19.77
CA SER A 186 -15.89 -16.09 20.58
C SER A 186 -15.89 -14.59 20.30
N ASP A 187 -14.72 -14.02 20.00
CA ASP A 187 -14.48 -12.58 19.96
C ASP A 187 -14.13 -12.10 18.52
N THR A 188 -14.42 -12.97 17.56
CA THR A 188 -14.05 -12.83 16.15
C THR A 188 -15.12 -12.15 15.32
N GLN A 189 -14.67 -11.32 14.37
CA GLN A 189 -15.50 -10.69 13.35
C GLN A 189 -15.36 -11.37 11.98
N VAL A 190 -14.20 -11.98 11.68
CA VAL A 190 -13.92 -12.68 10.41
C VAL A 190 -13.19 -14.00 10.68
N SER A 191 -13.70 -15.13 10.18
CA SER A 191 -13.03 -16.43 10.30
C SER A 191 -12.41 -16.86 8.95
N CYS A 192 -11.12 -17.16 8.95
CA CYS A 192 -10.39 -17.67 7.79
C CYS A 192 -10.35 -19.20 7.84
N LEU A 193 -10.79 -19.84 6.75
CA LEU A 193 -11.05 -21.28 6.66
C LEU A 193 -10.62 -21.81 5.29
N LYS A 194 -10.00 -23.00 5.24
CA LYS A 194 -9.61 -23.64 3.98
C LYS A 194 -10.81 -24.39 3.37
N LEU A 195 -11.28 -23.94 2.22
CA LEU A 195 -12.34 -24.63 1.47
C LEU A 195 -11.77 -25.90 0.82
N ARG A 196 -12.33 -27.06 1.18
CA ARG A 196 -12.00 -28.33 0.51
C ARG A 196 -12.60 -28.34 -0.90
N THR A 197 -11.76 -28.18 -1.92
CA THR A 197 -12.12 -28.57 -3.30
C THR A 197 -11.97 -30.09 -3.44
N GLY A 198 -13.07 -30.75 -3.78
CA GLY A 198 -13.14 -32.19 -4.03
C GLY A 198 -13.14 -32.54 -5.51
#